data_AF-A0A537W9W4-F1
#
_entry.id   AF-A0A537W9W4-F1
#
_cell.length_a   1.000
_cell.length_b   1.000
_cell.length_c   1.000
_cell.angle_alpha   90.00
_cell.angle_beta   90.00
_cell.angle_gamma   90.00
#
_symmetry.space_group_name_H-M   'P 1'
#
loop_
_entity.id
_entity.type
_entity.pdbx_description
1 polymer ?
#
loop_
_entity_poly.entity_id
_entity_poly.type
_entity_poly.pdbx_seq_one_letter_code
_entity_poly.pdbx_strand_id
1 'polypeptide(L)'
;MNKQVSQVGVASLVLIAALIVGTTYWQTWANAGLADRQDNAIRLVAQFSIKRGKIYASDGKTLLATNVSKRVGGQTLYFRRYPTGPLFSAAVGYSTQTRNQTGLERSYNDYLTASNSNLDTVFHSTLDRLKGSTVTGNDLVLTLRPGAQALAL
;
A
#
# COMPACT_ATOMS: atom_id res chain seq x y z
N MET A 1 -9.92 58.55 -5.10
CA MET A 1 -10.24 57.13 -4.85
C MET A 1 -10.90 57.00 -3.49
N ASN A 2 -12.10 56.42 -3.44
CA ASN A 2 -12.91 56.41 -2.23
C ASN A 2 -12.31 55.43 -1.20
N LYS A 3 -11.74 55.97 -0.11
CA LYS A 3 -11.04 55.18 0.93
C LYS A 3 -11.95 54.15 1.59
N GLN A 4 -13.24 54.44 1.68
CA GLN A 4 -14.27 53.56 2.26
C GLN A 4 -14.47 52.30 1.40
N VAL A 5 -14.52 52.44 0.07
CA VAL A 5 -14.64 51.31 -0.86
C VAL A 5 -13.39 50.43 -0.82
N SER A 6 -12.20 51.04 -0.71
CA SER A 6 -10.95 50.30 -0.57
C SER A 6 -10.87 49.52 0.75
N GLN A 7 -11.38 50.05 1.86
CA GLN A 7 -11.39 49.36 3.16
C GLN A 7 -12.32 48.14 3.16
N VAL A 8 -13.50 48.27 2.59
CA VAL A 8 -14.44 47.14 2.46
C VAL A 8 -13.86 46.06 1.54
N GLY A 9 -13.25 46.44 0.42
CA GLY A 9 -12.59 45.50 -0.49
C GLY A 9 -11.44 44.72 0.17
N VAL A 10 -10.61 45.39 0.97
CA VAL A 10 -9.53 44.74 1.73
C VAL A 10 -10.10 43.80 2.80
N ALA A 11 -11.15 44.20 3.52
CA ALA A 11 -11.80 43.34 4.51
C ALA A 11 -12.39 42.06 3.88
N SER A 12 -13.03 42.17 2.72
CA SER A 12 -13.54 41.01 1.96
C SER A 12 -12.40 40.09 1.50
N LEU A 13 -11.28 40.64 1.02
CA LEU A 13 -10.11 39.84 0.64
C LEU A 13 -9.51 39.08 1.81
N VAL A 14 -9.43 39.71 2.99
CA VAL A 14 -8.94 39.05 4.21
C VAL A 14 -9.86 37.90 4.63
N LEU A 15 -11.18 38.10 4.57
CA LEU A 15 -12.16 37.04 4.88
C LEU A 15 -12.07 35.86 3.89
N ILE A 16 -11.90 36.13 2.60
CA ILE A 16 -11.71 35.09 1.59
C ILE A 16 -10.39 34.34 1.83
N ALA A 17 -9.30 35.04 2.12
CA ALA A 17 -8.02 34.42 2.45
C ALA A 17 -8.11 33.54 3.70
N ALA A 18 -8.78 34.02 4.76
CA ALA A 18 -9.02 33.25 5.97
C ALA A 18 -9.84 31.98 5.70
N LEU A 19 -10.85 32.07 4.82
CA LEU A 19 -11.65 30.91 4.41
C LEU A 19 -10.82 29.90 3.62
N ILE A 20 -9.97 30.34 2.70
CA ILE A 20 -9.06 29.47 1.92
C ILE A 20 -8.08 28.76 2.85
N VAL A 21 -7.46 29.49 3.79
CA VAL A 21 -6.52 28.90 4.75
C VAL A 21 -7.23 27.89 5.66
N GLY A 22 -8.40 28.25 6.19
CA GLY A 22 -9.19 27.36 7.05
C GLY A 22 -9.63 26.09 6.32
N THR A 23 -10.15 26.21 5.11
CA THR A 23 -10.57 25.05 4.31
C THR A 23 -9.38 24.18 3.89
N THR A 24 -8.26 24.77 3.49
CA THR A 24 -7.03 24.04 3.14
C THR A 24 -6.47 23.30 4.35
N TYR A 25 -6.47 23.90 5.54
CA TYR A 25 -6.04 23.28 6.78
C TYR A 25 -6.90 22.06 7.14
N TRP A 26 -8.23 22.19 7.09
CA TRP A 26 -9.14 21.08 7.36
C TRP A 26 -9.05 19.98 6.31
N GLN A 27 -8.94 20.32 5.03
CA GLN A 27 -8.82 19.35 3.95
C GLN A 27 -7.49 18.58 3.97
N THR A 28 -6.39 19.20 4.39
CA THR A 28 -5.08 18.54 4.44
C THR A 28 -4.90 17.74 5.74
N TRP A 29 -5.32 18.29 6.88
CA TRP A 29 -5.07 17.66 8.18
C TRP A 29 -6.15 16.65 8.59
N ALA A 30 -7.44 16.92 8.33
CA ALA A 30 -8.52 16.00 8.73
C ALA A 30 -8.65 14.79 7.80
N ASN A 31 -8.26 14.91 6.53
CA ASN A 31 -8.30 13.79 5.58
C ASN A 31 -7.17 12.78 5.78
N ALA A 32 -6.02 13.18 6.33
CA ALA A 32 -4.96 12.25 6.71
C ALA A 32 -5.50 11.18 7.67
N GLY A 33 -6.38 11.58 8.59
CA GLY A 33 -7.05 10.67 9.52
C GLY A 33 -8.02 9.70 8.83
N LEU A 34 -8.86 10.13 7.89
CA LEU A 34 -9.88 9.29 7.22
C LEU A 34 -9.29 8.37 6.14
N ALA A 35 -8.27 8.82 5.42
CA ALA A 35 -7.54 7.99 4.47
C ALA A 35 -6.72 6.89 5.17
N ASP A 36 -6.26 7.17 6.39
CA ASP A 36 -5.48 6.21 7.18
C ASP A 36 -6.32 5.34 8.14
N ARG A 37 -7.64 5.55 8.21
CA ARG A 37 -8.53 4.63 8.94
C ARG A 37 -8.39 3.22 8.37
N GLN A 38 -8.12 2.28 9.27
CA GLN A 38 -7.86 0.88 8.93
C GLN A 38 -9.07 0.21 8.26
N ASP A 39 -10.28 0.70 8.54
CA ASP A 39 -11.55 0.18 8.02
C ASP A 39 -11.94 0.75 6.65
N ASN A 40 -11.08 1.54 6.00
CA ASN A 40 -11.40 2.12 4.70
C ASN A 40 -11.41 1.03 3.62
N ALA A 41 -12.61 0.60 3.24
CA ALA A 41 -12.85 -0.45 2.24
C ALA A 41 -12.21 -0.12 0.88
N ILE A 42 -12.14 1.16 0.49
CA ILE A 42 -11.50 1.58 -0.77
C ILE A 42 -10.01 1.26 -0.74
N ARG A 43 -9.34 1.54 0.39
CA ARG A 43 -7.91 1.24 0.56
C ARG A 43 -7.66 -0.27 0.61
N LEU A 44 -8.59 -1.04 1.17
CA LEU A 44 -8.52 -2.50 1.20
C LEU A 44 -8.60 -3.10 -0.22
N VAL A 45 -9.56 -2.65 -1.03
CA VAL A 45 -9.69 -3.07 -2.44
C VAL A 45 -8.46 -2.66 -3.25
N ALA A 46 -7.96 -1.44 -3.06
CA ALA A 46 -6.74 -0.98 -3.73
C ALA A 46 -5.52 -1.86 -3.41
N GLN A 47 -5.40 -2.37 -2.19
CA GLN A 47 -4.33 -3.29 -1.81
C GLN A 47 -4.46 -4.65 -2.50
N PHE A 48 -5.69 -5.14 -2.72
CA PHE A 48 -5.91 -6.38 -3.46
C PHE A 48 -5.71 -6.25 -4.97
N SER A 49 -5.78 -5.04 -5.51
CA SER A 49 -5.42 -4.81 -6.92
C SER A 49 -3.91 -4.87 -7.17
N ILE A 50 -3.08 -4.85 -6.13
CA ILE A 50 -1.61 -4.90 -6.26
C ILE A 50 -1.15 -6.35 -6.35
N LYS A 51 -0.39 -6.66 -7.41
CA LYS A 51 0.26 -7.96 -7.56
C LYS A 51 1.53 -7.96 -6.72
N ARG A 52 1.45 -8.47 -5.48
CA ARG A 52 2.60 -8.50 -4.57
C ARG A 52 3.79 -9.30 -5.16
N GLY A 53 5.01 -9.04 -4.71
CA GLY A 53 6.14 -9.88 -5.04
C GLY A 53 6.02 -11.31 -4.48
N LYS A 54 6.69 -12.27 -5.11
CA LYS A 54 6.84 -13.65 -4.62
C LYS A 54 7.94 -13.71 -3.56
N ILE A 55 7.87 -14.72 -2.69
CA ILE A 55 8.93 -14.99 -1.70
C ILE A 55 9.52 -16.37 -2.01
N TYR A 56 10.84 -16.40 -2.18
CA TYR A 56 11.63 -17.58 -2.46
C TYR A 56 12.54 -17.92 -1.28
N ALA A 57 12.83 -19.20 -1.08
CA ALA A 57 13.86 -19.66 -0.15
C ALA A 57 15.27 -19.44 -0.73
N SER A 58 16.31 -19.83 0.00
CA SER A 58 17.71 -19.61 -0.39
C SER A 58 18.15 -20.31 -1.67
N ASP A 59 17.38 -21.29 -2.13
CA ASP A 59 17.62 -22.01 -3.38
C ASP A 59 17.08 -21.28 -4.61
N GLY A 60 16.35 -20.17 -4.42
CA GLY A 60 15.68 -19.43 -5.50
C GLY A 60 14.57 -20.20 -6.22
N LYS A 61 14.21 -21.40 -5.74
CA LYS A 61 13.26 -22.31 -6.39
C LYS A 61 12.07 -22.64 -5.50
N THR A 62 12.31 -22.81 -4.20
CA THR A 62 11.26 -23.11 -3.23
C THR A 62 10.41 -21.86 -3.01
N LEU A 63 9.15 -21.93 -3.44
CA LEU A 63 8.21 -20.83 -3.37
C LEU A 63 7.51 -20.82 -2.01
N LEU A 64 7.88 -19.86 -1.16
CA LEU A 64 7.35 -19.70 0.18
C LEU A 64 6.03 -18.94 0.19
N ALA A 65 5.89 -17.94 -0.67
CA ALA A 65 4.66 -17.17 -0.82
C ALA A 65 4.45 -16.71 -2.27
N THR A 66 3.21 -16.77 -2.74
CA THR A 66 2.80 -16.40 -4.09
C THR A 66 1.42 -15.76 -4.09
N ASN A 67 1.01 -15.18 -5.22
CA ASN A 67 -0.33 -14.62 -5.38
C ASN A 67 -1.17 -15.48 -6.32
N VAL A 68 -2.46 -15.56 -6.00
CA VAL A 68 -3.50 -16.17 -6.82
C VAL A 68 -4.44 -15.06 -7.24
N SER A 69 -4.60 -14.85 -8.55
CA SER A 69 -5.57 -13.90 -9.08
C SER A 69 -6.97 -14.50 -9.06
N LYS A 70 -7.95 -13.76 -8.56
CA LYS A 70 -9.37 -14.09 -8.62
C LYS A 70 -10.13 -12.89 -9.18
N ARG A 71 -11.00 -13.14 -10.18
CA ARG A 71 -11.90 -12.12 -10.69
C ARG A 71 -13.15 -12.06 -9.84
N VAL A 72 -13.46 -10.89 -9.30
CA VAL A 72 -14.67 -10.63 -8.51
C VAL A 72 -15.29 -9.32 -9.03
N GLY A 73 -16.56 -9.37 -9.46
CA GLY A 73 -17.28 -8.17 -9.91
C GLY A 73 -16.60 -7.40 -11.05
N GLY A 74 -15.91 -8.07 -11.97
CA GLY A 74 -15.18 -7.45 -13.07
C GLY A 74 -13.78 -6.91 -12.72
N GLN A 75 -13.35 -6.99 -11.46
CA GLN A 75 -12.01 -6.58 -11.01
C GLN A 75 -11.12 -7.80 -10.76
N THR A 76 -9.83 -7.71 -11.11
CA THR A 76 -8.83 -8.74 -10.80
C THR A 76 -8.22 -8.44 -9.44
N LEU A 77 -8.47 -9.32 -8.47
CA LEU A 77 -7.95 -9.23 -7.11
C LEU A 77 -6.87 -10.30 -6.89
N TYR A 78 -5.80 -9.95 -6.18
CA TYR A 78 -4.68 -10.83 -5.87
C TYR A 78 -4.75 -11.27 -4.40
N PHE A 79 -4.85 -12.59 -4.20
CA PHE A 79 -4.90 -13.24 -2.89
C PHE A 79 -3.58 -13.93 -2.59
N ARG A 80 -3.13 -13.90 -1.33
CA ARG A 80 -1.86 -14.51 -0.93
C ARG A 80 -2.03 -16.02 -0.70
N ARG A 81 -1.08 -16.83 -1.18
CA ARG A 81 -1.02 -18.28 -1.00
C ARG A 81 0.38 -18.70 -0.55
N TYR A 82 0.44 -19.64 0.39
CA TYR A 82 1.67 -20.18 0.98
C TYR A 82 1.78 -21.69 0.68
N PRO A 83 2.50 -22.08 -0.40
CA PRO A 83 2.56 -23.48 -0.86
C PRO A 83 3.22 -24.42 0.15
N THR A 84 4.19 -23.93 0.92
CA THR A 84 4.98 -24.72 1.86
C THR A 84 4.31 -24.91 3.23
N GLY A 85 3.10 -24.37 3.42
CA GLY A 85 2.31 -24.57 4.62
C GLY A 85 3.04 -24.19 5.93
N PRO A 86 2.91 -24.98 7.01
CA PRO A 86 3.43 -24.63 8.32
C PRO A 86 4.97 -24.66 8.42
N LEU A 87 5.66 -25.29 7.48
CA LEU A 87 7.12 -25.50 7.54
C LEU A 87 7.91 -24.19 7.63
N PHE A 88 7.41 -23.12 7.00
CA PHE A 88 8.02 -21.79 7.01
C PHE A 88 7.11 -20.72 7.60
N SER A 89 5.95 -21.08 8.14
CA SER A 89 4.95 -20.10 8.61
C SER A 89 5.48 -19.24 9.76
N ALA A 90 6.32 -19.79 10.64
CA ALA A 90 6.92 -19.06 11.75
C ALA A 90 7.89 -17.96 11.28
N ALA A 91 8.65 -18.21 10.21
CA ALA A 91 9.62 -17.25 9.68
C ALA A 91 8.98 -16.28 8.69
N VAL A 92 8.25 -16.79 7.71
CA VAL A 92 7.59 -16.00 6.66
C VAL A 92 6.43 -15.18 7.23
N GLY A 93 5.72 -15.75 8.21
CA GLY A 93 4.49 -15.19 8.73
C GLY A 93 3.31 -15.44 7.80
N TYR A 94 2.25 -14.66 8.00
CA TYR A 94 1.06 -14.69 7.17
C TYR A 94 0.61 -13.26 6.84
N SER A 95 -0.13 -13.10 5.75
CA SER A 95 -0.80 -11.86 5.37
C SER A 95 -2.28 -12.16 5.14
N THR A 96 -3.13 -11.79 6.09
CA THR A 96 -4.58 -11.98 6.00
C THR A 96 -5.25 -10.85 5.22
N GLN A 97 -6.41 -11.13 4.63
CA GLN A 97 -7.31 -10.14 4.01
C GLN A 97 -7.55 -8.93 4.92
N THR A 98 -7.68 -9.15 6.22
CA THR A 98 -8.00 -8.14 7.23
C THR A 98 -6.78 -7.38 7.77
N ARG A 99 -5.68 -7.32 7.00
CA ARG A 99 -4.41 -6.62 7.32
C ARG A 99 -3.57 -7.17 8.49
N ASN A 100 -3.92 -8.30 9.08
CA ASN A 100 -2.99 -8.95 10.02
C ASN A 100 -1.83 -9.56 9.22
N GLN A 101 -0.69 -8.86 9.26
CA GLN A 101 0.57 -9.27 8.68
C GLN A 101 1.57 -9.56 9.80
N THR A 102 2.27 -10.68 9.70
CA THR A 102 3.27 -11.10 10.69
C THR A 102 4.59 -11.46 10.03
N GLY A 103 5.66 -11.51 10.82
CA GLY A 103 6.98 -11.93 10.37
C GLY A 103 7.51 -11.11 9.19
N LEU A 104 8.09 -11.83 8.21
CA LEU A 104 8.72 -11.24 7.02
C LEU A 104 7.73 -10.52 6.09
N GLU A 105 6.48 -10.98 6.00
CA GLU A 105 5.45 -10.32 5.19
C GLU A 105 5.15 -8.89 5.65
N ARG A 106 5.28 -8.61 6.97
CA ARG A 106 5.14 -7.27 7.52
C ARG A 106 6.39 -6.43 7.32
N SER A 107 7.57 -6.99 7.62
CA SER A 107 8.83 -6.23 7.56
C SER A 107 9.22 -5.81 6.14
N TYR A 108 8.86 -6.62 5.13
CA TYR A 108 9.15 -6.34 3.72
C TYR A 108 7.93 -5.93 2.90
N ASN A 109 6.83 -5.53 3.55
CA ASN A 109 5.60 -5.16 2.86
C ASN A 109 5.83 -4.05 1.80
N ASP A 110 6.70 -3.09 2.07
CA ASP A 110 6.97 -1.97 1.16
C ASP A 110 7.64 -2.42 -0.13
N TYR A 111 8.55 -3.39 -0.06
CA TYR A 111 9.15 -4.01 -1.24
C TYR A 111 8.15 -4.89 -1.98
N LEU A 112 7.40 -5.70 -1.23
CA LEU A 112 6.41 -6.63 -1.78
C LEU A 112 5.24 -5.92 -2.45
N THR A 113 4.97 -4.66 -2.11
CA THR A 113 3.89 -3.87 -2.71
C THR A 113 4.38 -2.82 -3.70
N ALA A 114 5.70 -2.75 -3.95
CA ALA A 114 6.34 -1.63 -4.66
C ALA A 114 5.91 -0.26 -4.09
N SER A 115 5.73 -0.18 -2.76
CA SER A 115 5.47 1.07 -2.04
C SER A 115 6.73 1.67 -1.43
N ASN A 116 7.90 1.08 -1.65
CA ASN A 116 9.17 1.64 -1.18
C ASN A 116 9.33 3.06 -1.75
N SER A 117 9.48 3.99 -0.83
CA SER A 117 9.41 5.45 -0.95
C SER A 117 10.57 6.06 -1.74
N ASN A 118 10.79 5.57 -2.96
CA ASN A 118 11.47 6.37 -3.97
C ASN A 118 10.42 7.24 -4.64
N LEU A 119 10.73 8.53 -4.79
CA LEU A 119 9.85 9.52 -5.40
C LEU A 119 9.39 9.05 -6.80
N ASP A 120 10.30 8.41 -7.55
CA ASP A 120 9.99 7.73 -8.82
C ASP A 120 8.88 6.68 -8.71
N THR A 121 8.87 5.83 -7.67
CA THR A 121 7.85 4.78 -7.50
C THR A 121 6.45 5.37 -7.28
N VAL A 122 6.36 6.52 -6.59
CA VAL A 122 5.09 7.22 -6.37
C VAL A 122 4.58 7.84 -7.68
N PHE A 123 5.47 8.44 -8.48
CA PHE A 123 5.11 8.97 -9.80
C PHE A 123 4.70 7.85 -10.76
N HIS A 124 5.47 6.77 -10.85
CA HIS A 124 5.19 5.64 -11.73
C HIS A 124 3.94 4.86 -11.32
N SER A 125 3.72 4.60 -10.02
CA SER A 125 2.50 3.93 -9.55
C SER A 125 1.23 4.77 -9.75
N THR A 126 1.34 6.09 -9.66
CA THR A 126 0.22 7.01 -9.94
C THR A 126 -0.09 7.05 -11.45
N LEU A 127 0.94 7.04 -12.29
CA LEU A 127 0.83 7.04 -13.75
C LEU A 127 0.35 5.67 -14.28
N ASP A 128 0.77 4.57 -13.66
CA ASP A 128 0.28 3.21 -13.93
C ASP A 128 -1.17 3.04 -13.50
N ARG A 129 -1.55 3.59 -12.34
CA ARG A 129 -2.95 3.62 -11.90
C ARG A 129 -3.83 4.44 -12.85
N LEU A 130 -3.30 5.52 -13.45
CA LEU A 130 -3.95 6.30 -14.50
C LEU A 130 -4.02 5.56 -15.85
N LYS A 131 -3.00 4.75 -16.18
CA LYS A 131 -2.98 3.88 -17.38
C LYS A 131 -3.76 2.57 -17.22
N GLY A 132 -4.26 2.25 -16.02
CA GLY A 132 -4.90 0.98 -15.71
C GLY A 132 -3.94 -0.22 -15.65
N SER A 133 -2.63 0.02 -15.50
CA SER A 133 -1.60 -1.01 -15.38
C SER A 133 -1.55 -1.55 -13.95
N THR A 134 -1.40 -2.87 -13.81
CA THR A 134 -1.33 -3.54 -12.51
C THR A 134 0.04 -3.30 -11.87
N VAL A 135 0.07 -2.59 -10.73
CA VAL A 135 1.29 -2.43 -9.93
C VAL A 135 1.79 -3.81 -9.47
N THR A 136 3.04 -4.12 -9.82
CA THR A 136 3.70 -5.38 -9.45
C THR A 136 4.83 -5.08 -8.46
N GLY A 137 4.82 -5.77 -7.32
CA GLY A 137 5.84 -5.66 -6.28
C GLY A 137 7.12 -6.43 -6.58
N ASN A 138 8.17 -6.19 -5.78
CA ASN A 138 9.46 -6.84 -5.92
C ASN A 138 9.48 -8.23 -5.26
N ASP A 139 10.10 -9.19 -5.93
CA ASP A 139 10.31 -10.53 -5.41
C ASP A 139 11.41 -10.53 -4.33
N LEU A 140 11.23 -11.35 -3.29
CA LEU A 140 12.19 -11.52 -2.21
C LEU A 140 12.82 -12.90 -2.28
N VAL A 141 14.14 -12.95 -2.11
CA VAL A 141 14.89 -14.20 -1.94
C VAL A 141 15.45 -14.21 -0.52
N LEU A 142 15.06 -15.21 0.27
CA LEU A 142 15.47 -15.35 1.66
C LEU A 142 16.74 -16.19 1.78
N THR A 143 17.42 -16.10 2.92
CA THR A 143 18.58 -16.94 3.25
C THR A 143 18.19 -18.27 3.92
N LEU A 144 16.90 -18.53 4.09
CA LEU A 144 16.36 -19.76 4.67
C LEU A 144 16.64 -20.97 3.78
N ARG A 145 17.39 -21.94 4.31
CA ARG A 145 17.70 -23.19 3.63
C ARG A 145 16.59 -24.21 3.84
N PRO A 146 15.90 -24.70 2.79
CA PRO A 146 14.78 -25.62 2.95
C PRO A 146 15.14 -26.91 3.69
N GLY A 147 16.31 -27.50 3.38
CA GLY A 147 16.77 -28.72 4.03
C GLY A 147 17.07 -28.55 5.53
N ALA A 148 17.66 -27.42 5.93
CA ALA A 148 17.93 -27.15 7.34
C ALA A 148 16.65 -26.85 8.12
N GLN A 149 15.70 -26.13 7.51
CA GLN A 149 14.41 -25.82 8.14
C GLN A 149 13.56 -27.08 8.36
N ALA A 150 13.59 -28.03 7.42
CA ALA A 150 12.86 -29.29 7.55
C ALA A 150 13.40 -30.21 8.65
N LEU A 151 14.67 -30.08 9.01
CA LEU A 151 15.31 -30.85 10.10
C LEU A 151 15.14 -30.18 11.47
N ALA A 152 14.81 -28.90 11.50
CA ALA A 152 14.68 -28.12 12.75
C ALA A 152 13.27 -28.19 13.36
N LEU A 153 12.30 -28.82 12.69
CA LEU A 153 10.91 -28.99 13.12
C LEU A 153 10.69 -30.42 13.62
#